data_AF-A0A0G2AUE8-F1
#
_entry.id   AF-A0A0G2AUE8-F1
#
_cell.length_a   1.000
_cell.length_b   1.000
_cell.length_c   1.000
_cell.angle_alpha   90.00
_cell.angle_beta   90.00
_cell.angle_gamma   90.00
#
_symmetry.space_group_name_H-M   'P 1'
#
loop_
_entity.id
_entity.type
_entity.pdbx_description
1 polymer ?
#
loop_
_entity_poly.entity_id
_entity_poly.type
_entity_poly.pdbx_seq_one_letter_code
_entity_poly.pdbx_strand_id
1 'polypeptide(L)'
;MVPSGSKYYTHAEKTGYALGKKGYAMVTGGGPGIMYAANAGTYKAGMPSIGIRASMIKGERVDGSIYTHTRSYSFLFVRRFILAVKSEALIFYPGGFGTLNELFEYVVLIQTGMDDKVPLILVNKSYWKGLFAWAKKEMVKQKLLTHGAKDLDMFYFVDDVEEIVKIIEKNTKG
;
A
#
# COMPACT_ATOMS: atom_id res chain seq x y z
N MET A 1 -9.59 -0.29 14.15
CA MET A 1 -9.55 0.04 12.71
C MET A 1 -9.69 1.54 12.55
N VAL A 2 -9.16 2.13 11.48
CA VAL A 2 -9.30 3.58 11.24
C VAL A 2 -10.79 3.91 11.01
N PRO A 3 -11.41 4.80 11.81
CA PRO A 3 -12.82 5.17 11.65
C PRO A 3 -13.08 5.94 10.35
N SER A 4 -14.31 5.87 9.82
CA SER A 4 -14.73 6.57 8.59
C SER A 4 -14.63 8.10 8.66
N GLY A 5 -14.73 8.69 9.86
CA GLY A 5 -14.52 10.13 10.09
C GLY A 5 -13.05 10.54 10.28
N SER A 6 -12.10 9.62 10.19
CA SER A 6 -10.67 9.94 10.34
C SER A 6 -10.12 10.68 9.13
N LYS A 7 -9.18 11.60 9.38
CA LYS A 7 -8.39 12.24 8.32
C LYS A 7 -7.75 11.24 7.36
N TYR A 8 -7.31 10.07 7.84
CA TYR A 8 -6.71 9.05 6.97
C TYR A 8 -7.75 8.36 6.08
N TYR A 9 -8.97 8.20 6.56
CA TYR A 9 -10.04 7.62 5.76
C TYR A 9 -10.39 8.57 4.60
N THR A 10 -10.64 9.84 4.90
CA THR A 10 -10.86 10.86 3.86
C THR A 10 -9.68 10.97 2.90
N HIS A 11 -8.44 10.92 3.42
CA HIS A 11 -7.25 10.95 2.58
C HIS A 11 -7.19 9.73 1.66
N ALA A 12 -7.42 8.51 2.17
CA ALA A 12 -7.47 7.28 1.37
C ALA A 12 -8.55 7.30 0.29
N GLU A 13 -9.74 7.80 0.61
CA GLU A 13 -10.80 7.96 -0.36
C GLU A 13 -10.41 8.95 -1.47
N LYS A 14 -9.84 10.11 -1.12
CA LYS A 14 -9.35 11.08 -2.09
C LYS A 14 -8.23 10.50 -2.97
N THR A 15 -7.29 9.76 -2.37
CA THR A 15 -6.22 9.06 -3.10
C THR A 15 -6.79 8.09 -4.11
N GLY A 16 -7.72 7.21 -3.69
CA GLY A 16 -8.37 6.27 -4.59
C GLY A 16 -9.11 6.95 -5.74
N TYR A 17 -9.84 8.03 -5.45
CA TYR A 17 -10.54 8.80 -6.48
C TYR A 17 -9.56 9.46 -7.47
N ALA A 18 -8.50 10.09 -6.97
CA ALA A 18 -7.51 10.77 -7.79
C ALA A 18 -6.76 9.80 -8.72
N LEU A 19 -6.36 8.63 -8.21
CA LEU A 19 -5.72 7.58 -9.00
C LEU A 19 -6.69 6.95 -9.99
N GLY A 20 -7.93 6.70 -9.59
CA GLY A 20 -8.98 6.25 -10.51
C GLY A 20 -9.20 7.24 -11.66
N LYS A 21 -9.18 8.55 -11.39
CA LYS A 21 -9.25 9.58 -12.46
C LYS A 21 -8.06 9.56 -13.43
N LYS A 22 -6.96 8.89 -13.07
CA LYS A 22 -5.80 8.67 -13.92
C LYS A 22 -5.80 7.30 -14.60
N GLY A 23 -6.84 6.50 -14.43
CA GLY A 23 -7.00 5.18 -15.06
C GLY A 23 -6.45 4.02 -14.26
N TYR A 24 -6.00 4.23 -13.02
CA TYR A 24 -5.51 3.14 -12.17
C TYR A 24 -6.66 2.35 -11.55
N ALA A 25 -6.50 1.04 -11.50
CA ALA A 25 -7.30 0.17 -10.64
C ALA A 25 -6.79 0.25 -9.18
N MET A 26 -7.64 -0.12 -8.23
CA MET A 26 -7.26 -0.21 -6.82
C MET A 26 -7.48 -1.62 -6.30
N VAL A 27 -6.44 -2.17 -5.69
CA VAL A 27 -6.46 -3.51 -5.10
C VAL A 27 -6.14 -3.42 -3.62
N THR A 28 -6.98 -4.01 -2.77
CA THR A 28 -6.72 -4.09 -1.33
C THR A 28 -7.14 -5.46 -0.77
N GLY A 29 -6.95 -5.67 0.53
CA GLY A 29 -7.52 -6.82 1.25
C GLY A 29 -9.06 -6.80 1.35
N GLY A 30 -9.71 -5.71 0.94
CA GLY A 30 -11.16 -5.55 0.91
C GLY A 30 -11.83 -5.39 2.29
N GLY A 31 -11.03 -5.22 3.35
CA GLY A 31 -11.51 -4.98 4.69
C GLY A 31 -12.00 -3.53 4.93
N PRO A 32 -12.53 -3.24 6.12
CA PRO A 32 -12.99 -1.90 6.50
C PRO A 32 -11.85 -0.90 6.70
N GLY A 33 -12.20 0.37 6.94
CA GLY A 33 -11.24 1.44 7.19
C GLY A 33 -10.55 1.91 5.92
N ILE A 34 -9.23 2.02 5.94
CA ILE A 34 -8.41 2.55 4.82
C ILE A 34 -8.63 1.77 3.53
N MET A 35 -8.68 0.44 3.62
CA MET A 35 -8.88 -0.45 2.46
C MET A 35 -10.19 -0.10 1.75
N TYR A 36 -11.30 -0.14 2.48
CA TYR A 36 -12.61 0.27 1.97
C TYR A 36 -12.60 1.71 1.42
N ALA A 37 -11.99 2.66 2.12
CA ALA A 37 -11.95 4.07 1.68
C ALA A 37 -11.28 4.23 0.32
N ALA A 38 -10.09 3.63 0.13
CA ALA A 38 -9.37 3.68 -1.13
C ALA A 38 -10.15 3.02 -2.27
N ASN A 39 -10.76 1.85 -2.02
CA ASN A 39 -11.62 1.17 -2.97
C ASN A 39 -12.88 2.00 -3.32
N ALA A 40 -13.52 2.64 -2.33
CA ALA A 40 -14.69 3.48 -2.53
C ALA A 40 -14.39 4.70 -3.40
N GLY A 41 -13.26 5.37 -3.15
CA GLY A 41 -12.79 6.48 -3.98
C GLY A 41 -12.57 6.06 -5.44
N THR A 42 -11.91 4.92 -5.64
CA THR A 42 -11.62 4.38 -6.98
C THR A 42 -12.91 3.98 -7.71
N TYR A 43 -13.83 3.32 -7.01
CA TYR A 43 -15.15 2.97 -7.53
C TYR A 43 -15.94 4.22 -7.97
N LYS A 44 -15.92 5.29 -7.16
CA LYS A 44 -16.55 6.58 -7.51
C LYS A 44 -15.94 7.23 -8.75
N ALA A 45 -14.67 6.94 -9.06
CA ALA A 45 -14.02 7.39 -10.29
C ALA A 45 -14.39 6.54 -11.53
N GLY A 46 -15.16 5.46 -11.35
CA GLY A 46 -15.57 4.55 -12.42
C GLY A 46 -14.52 3.50 -12.78
N MET A 47 -13.46 3.34 -11.97
CA MET A 47 -12.37 2.41 -12.23
C MET A 47 -12.50 1.10 -11.44
N PRO A 48 -11.82 0.02 -11.87
CA PRO A 48 -11.84 -1.25 -11.16
C PRO A 48 -11.39 -1.10 -9.70
N SER A 49 -12.29 -1.48 -8.81
CA SER A 49 -12.08 -1.58 -7.37
C SER A 49 -12.12 -3.05 -7.00
N ILE A 50 -11.00 -3.57 -6.52
CA ILE A 50 -10.72 -5.00 -6.33
C ILE A 50 -10.43 -5.28 -4.85
N GLY A 51 -11.13 -6.26 -4.29
CA GLY A 51 -10.89 -6.74 -2.92
C GLY A 51 -10.45 -8.20 -2.91
N ILE A 52 -9.34 -8.49 -2.22
CA ILE A 52 -8.78 -9.85 -2.12
C ILE A 52 -8.92 -10.36 -0.69
N ARG A 53 -9.80 -11.33 -0.49
CA ARG A 53 -10.07 -11.96 0.81
C ARG A 53 -9.05 -13.05 1.16
N ALA A 54 -8.67 -13.18 2.43
CA ALA A 54 -8.02 -14.37 2.98
C ALA A 54 -9.05 -15.23 3.72
N SER A 55 -9.51 -16.34 3.12
CA SER A 55 -10.65 -17.10 3.65
C SER A 55 -10.40 -17.78 5.00
N MET A 56 -9.14 -18.03 5.37
CA MET A 56 -8.78 -18.60 6.68
C MET A 56 -8.81 -17.56 7.82
N ILE A 57 -8.87 -16.26 7.53
CA ILE A 57 -9.05 -15.25 8.57
C ILE A 57 -10.52 -15.24 8.99
N LYS A 58 -10.78 -15.70 10.22
CA LYS A 58 -12.13 -15.72 10.79
C LYS A 58 -12.73 -14.31 10.82
N GLY A 59 -13.93 -14.17 10.28
CA GLY A 59 -14.68 -12.91 10.29
C GLY A 59 -14.28 -11.91 9.19
N GLU A 60 -13.26 -12.18 8.38
CA GLU A 60 -12.91 -11.32 7.25
C GLU A 60 -13.94 -11.44 6.12
N ARG A 61 -14.41 -10.28 5.65
CA ARG A 61 -15.40 -10.13 4.58
C ARG A 61 -14.94 -9.06 3.61
N VAL A 62 -15.21 -9.31 2.33
CA VAL A 62 -15.06 -8.34 1.24
C VAL A 62 -16.44 -8.19 0.64
N ASP A 63 -17.21 -7.27 1.20
CA ASP A 63 -18.60 -7.04 0.86
C ASP A 63 -18.88 -5.55 0.61
N GLY A 64 -19.88 -5.30 -0.23
CA GLY A 64 -20.28 -3.96 -0.63
C GLY A 64 -20.25 -3.76 -2.15
N SER A 65 -21.13 -2.90 -2.63
CA SER A 65 -21.29 -2.58 -4.06
C SER A 65 -20.08 -1.87 -4.67
N ILE A 66 -19.14 -1.41 -3.84
CA ILE A 66 -17.93 -0.72 -4.31
C ILE A 66 -16.89 -1.68 -4.91
N TYR A 67 -16.98 -2.99 -4.63
CA TYR A 67 -16.02 -3.96 -5.15
C TYR A 67 -16.52 -4.51 -6.48
N THR A 68 -15.98 -3.98 -7.57
CA THR A 68 -16.27 -4.45 -8.93
C THR A 68 -15.79 -5.89 -9.17
N HIS A 69 -14.71 -6.28 -8.48
CA HIS A 69 -14.15 -7.62 -8.56
C HIS A 69 -13.71 -8.08 -7.18
N THR A 70 -13.88 -9.36 -6.91
CA THR A 70 -13.36 -9.99 -5.69
C THR A 70 -12.60 -11.26 -6.02
N ARG A 71 -11.58 -11.56 -5.21
CA ARG A 71 -10.85 -12.82 -5.24
C ARG A 71 -10.68 -13.31 -3.81
N SER A 72 -10.47 -14.62 -3.65
CA SER A 72 -10.25 -15.23 -2.35
C SER A 72 -9.10 -16.22 -2.42
N TYR A 73 -8.18 -16.11 -1.49
CA TYR A 73 -7.10 -17.08 -1.28
C TYR A 73 -7.21 -17.67 0.12
N SER A 74 -6.84 -18.94 0.29
CA SER A 74 -6.89 -19.59 1.60
C SER A 74 -5.86 -19.01 2.56
N PHE A 75 -4.63 -18.87 2.09
CA PHE A 75 -3.51 -18.48 2.94
C PHE A 75 -3.17 -17.00 2.80
N LEU A 76 -2.88 -16.37 3.95
CA LEU A 76 -2.55 -14.95 4.03
C LEU A 76 -1.31 -14.58 3.21
N PHE A 77 -0.29 -15.44 3.17
CA PHE A 77 0.94 -15.16 2.41
C PHE A 77 0.69 -15.11 0.90
N VAL A 78 -0.17 -16.00 0.35
CA VAL A 78 -0.52 -15.98 -1.09
C VAL A 78 -1.23 -14.67 -1.43
N ARG A 79 -2.17 -14.25 -0.58
CA ARG A 79 -2.86 -12.97 -0.75
C ARG A 79 -1.88 -11.80 -0.81
N ARG A 80 -0.95 -11.71 0.16
CA ARG A 80 0.02 -10.62 0.24
C ARG A 80 0.97 -10.61 -0.94
N PHE A 81 1.47 -11.78 -1.33
CA PHE A 81 2.32 -11.94 -2.50
C PHE A 81 1.63 -11.45 -3.78
N ILE A 82 0.37 -11.83 -4.01
CA ILE A 82 -0.40 -11.38 -5.19
C ILE A 82 -0.67 -9.86 -5.17
N LEU A 83 -0.91 -9.27 -3.99
CA LEU A 83 -1.05 -7.82 -3.85
C LEU A 83 0.25 -7.09 -4.22
N ALA A 84 1.39 -7.64 -3.80
CA ALA A 84 2.71 -7.10 -4.07
C ALA A 84 3.05 -7.14 -5.57
N VAL A 85 3.18 -8.33 -6.14
CA VAL A 85 3.78 -8.55 -7.48
C VAL A 85 2.91 -8.12 -8.67
N LYS A 86 1.69 -7.64 -8.41
CA LYS A 86 0.77 -7.15 -9.45
C LYS A 86 0.51 -5.65 -9.36
N SER A 87 1.17 -4.96 -8.43
CA SER A 87 0.96 -3.54 -8.20
C SER A 87 2.07 -2.72 -8.84
N GLU A 88 1.70 -1.65 -9.56
CA GLU A 88 2.66 -0.68 -10.12
C GLU A 88 3.18 0.31 -9.07
N ALA A 89 2.51 0.37 -7.92
CA ALA A 89 2.88 1.17 -6.75
C ALA A 89 2.18 0.62 -5.52
N LEU A 90 2.80 0.78 -4.34
CA LEU A 90 2.21 0.38 -3.07
C LEU A 90 2.11 1.57 -2.12
N ILE A 91 0.92 1.76 -1.54
CA ILE A 91 0.62 2.90 -0.67
C ILE A 91 0.30 2.38 0.73
N PHE A 92 1.13 2.75 1.70
CA PHE A 92 1.01 2.36 3.09
C PHE A 92 0.58 3.55 3.94
N TYR A 93 -0.61 3.42 4.53
CA TYR A 93 -1.10 4.33 5.56
C TYR A 93 -0.59 3.89 6.94
N PRO A 94 -0.64 4.77 7.95
CA PRO A 94 -0.30 4.39 9.32
C PRO A 94 -1.09 3.17 9.79
N GLY A 95 -0.38 2.14 10.26
CA GLY A 95 -0.97 0.84 10.59
C GLY A 95 -0.09 0.02 11.54
N GLY A 96 -0.65 -1.04 12.12
CA GLY A 96 0.07 -1.90 13.06
C GLY A 96 0.97 -2.94 12.38
N PHE A 97 1.18 -4.06 13.07
CA PHE A 97 2.06 -5.14 12.57
C PHE A 97 1.65 -5.74 11.22
N GLY A 98 0.37 -5.74 10.87
CA GLY A 98 -0.07 -6.22 9.55
C GLY A 98 0.52 -5.38 8.40
N THR A 99 0.40 -4.05 8.52
CA THR A 99 0.95 -3.10 7.54
C THR A 99 2.48 -3.15 7.52
N LEU A 100 3.13 -3.24 8.69
CA LEU A 100 4.58 -3.38 8.76
C LEU A 100 5.06 -4.68 8.12
N ASN A 101 4.34 -5.79 8.32
CA ASN A 101 4.67 -7.06 7.68
C ASN A 101 4.58 -6.95 6.16
N GLU A 102 3.51 -6.38 5.61
CA GLU A 102 3.37 -6.17 4.17
C GLU A 102 4.47 -5.25 3.61
N LEU A 103 4.79 -4.17 4.31
CA LEU A 103 5.85 -3.24 3.92
C LEU A 103 7.21 -3.95 3.84
N PHE A 104 7.62 -4.66 4.90
CA PHE A 104 8.93 -5.30 4.94
C PHE A 104 9.03 -6.56 4.07
N GLU A 105 7.94 -7.30 3.89
CA GLU A 105 7.87 -8.39 2.92
C GLU A 105 8.19 -7.86 1.51
N TYR A 106 7.63 -6.70 1.15
CA TYR A 106 7.88 -6.08 -0.13
C TYR A 106 9.30 -5.53 -0.31
N VAL A 107 9.85 -4.91 0.74
CA VAL A 107 11.24 -4.43 0.74
C VAL A 107 12.20 -5.58 0.43
N VAL A 108 11.98 -6.74 1.02
CA VAL A 108 12.79 -7.94 0.76
C VAL A 108 12.62 -8.45 -0.68
N LEU A 109 11.40 -8.39 -1.24
CA LEU A 109 11.17 -8.76 -2.65
C LEU A 109 11.95 -7.84 -3.61
N ILE A 110 11.93 -6.52 -3.41
CA ILE A 110 12.73 -5.59 -4.22
C ILE A 110 14.23 -5.85 -4.02
N GLN A 111 14.68 -6.02 -2.76
CA GLN A 111 16.10 -6.24 -2.45
C GLN A 111 16.65 -7.53 -3.08
N THR A 112 15.82 -8.55 -3.24
CA THR A 112 16.23 -9.82 -3.85
C THR A 112 16.07 -9.84 -5.36
N GLY A 113 15.50 -8.78 -5.97
CA GLY A 113 15.21 -8.73 -7.40
C GLY A 113 14.08 -9.68 -7.82
N MET A 114 13.28 -10.17 -6.87
CA MET A 114 12.10 -11.00 -7.16
C MET A 114 10.93 -10.17 -7.69
N ASP A 115 10.95 -8.86 -7.49
CA ASP A 115 9.97 -7.92 -8.00
C ASP A 115 10.65 -6.70 -8.62
N ASP A 116 9.91 -6.01 -9.50
CA ASP A 116 10.36 -4.78 -10.13
C ASP A 116 10.48 -3.64 -9.11
N LYS A 117 11.24 -2.60 -9.46
CA LYS A 117 11.37 -1.41 -8.61
C LYS A 117 10.09 -0.58 -8.64
N VAL A 118 9.11 -0.93 -7.81
CA VAL A 118 7.90 -0.11 -7.64
C VAL A 118 8.07 0.88 -6.47
N PRO A 119 7.45 2.07 -6.55
CA PRO A 119 7.53 3.05 -5.48
C PRO A 119 6.77 2.59 -4.23
N LEU A 120 7.45 2.63 -3.07
CA LEU A 120 6.84 2.40 -1.76
C LEU A 120 6.43 3.73 -1.12
N ILE A 121 5.15 4.05 -1.18
CA ILE A 121 4.61 5.34 -0.77
C ILE A 121 4.09 5.24 0.66
N LEU A 122 4.70 5.99 1.57
CA LEU A 122 4.41 6.01 2.99
C LEU A 122 3.67 7.29 3.37
N VAL A 123 2.36 7.16 3.64
CA VAL A 123 1.48 8.29 3.96
C VAL A 123 1.64 8.69 5.43
N ASN A 124 1.65 10.00 5.69
CA ASN A 124 1.96 10.62 6.98
C ASN A 124 3.44 10.51 7.34
N LYS A 125 4.24 11.51 6.91
CA LYS A 125 5.68 11.57 7.15
C LYS A 125 6.03 11.46 8.64
N SER A 126 5.24 12.12 9.50
CA SER A 126 5.47 12.13 10.95
C SER A 126 5.33 10.75 11.60
N TYR A 127 4.41 9.90 11.12
CA TYR A 127 4.20 8.57 11.65
C TYR A 127 5.40 7.65 11.37
N TRP A 128 5.93 7.70 10.15
CA TRP A 128 7.03 6.83 9.71
C TRP A 128 8.42 7.32 10.13
N LYS A 129 8.56 8.61 10.45
CA LYS A 129 9.85 9.25 10.78
C LYS A 129 10.65 8.48 11.82
N GLY A 130 10.02 8.01 12.89
CA GLY A 130 10.70 7.29 13.98
C GLY A 130 11.32 5.98 13.52
N LEU A 131 10.54 5.16 12.79
CA LEU A 131 10.98 3.86 12.29
C LEU A 131 12.18 3.99 11.34
N PHE A 132 12.10 4.94 10.40
CA PHE A 132 13.16 5.12 9.39
C PHE A 132 14.38 5.88 9.91
N ALA A 133 14.22 6.74 10.93
CA ALA A 133 15.35 7.31 11.64
C ALA A 133 16.15 6.22 12.39
N TRP A 134 15.45 5.29 13.06
CA TRP A 134 16.08 4.12 13.67
C TRP A 134 16.76 3.23 12.63
N ALA A 135 16.08 2.89 11.53
CA ALA A 135 16.66 2.06 10.47
C ALA A 135 17.93 2.68 9.89
N LYS A 136 17.90 3.99 9.61
CA LYS A 136 19.08 4.73 9.12
C LYS A 136 20.21 4.77 10.15
N LYS A 137 19.90 4.92 11.43
CA LYS A 137 20.91 5.01 12.49
C LYS A 137 21.56 3.66 12.78
N GLU A 138 20.75 2.61 12.93
CA GLU A 138 21.21 1.31 13.42
C GLU A 138 21.54 0.35 12.27
N MET A 139 20.62 0.14 11.32
CA MET A 139 20.82 -0.86 10.26
C MET A 139 21.91 -0.45 9.28
N VAL A 140 21.99 0.83 8.91
CA VAL A 140 23.07 1.33 8.02
C VAL A 140 24.41 1.29 8.72
N LYS A 141 24.49 1.77 9.98
CA LYS A 141 25.74 1.77 10.76
C LYS A 141 26.29 0.36 10.95
N GLN A 142 25.41 -0.61 11.19
CA GLN A 142 25.77 -2.01 11.39
C GLN A 142 25.90 -2.80 10.07
N LYS A 143 25.72 -2.16 8.90
CA LYS A 143 25.79 -2.78 7.57
C LYS A 143 24.85 -3.98 7.40
N LEU A 144 23.63 -3.87 7.93
CA LEU A 144 22.61 -4.92 7.89
C LEU A 144 21.71 -4.85 6.63
N LEU A 145 21.86 -3.82 5.81
CA LEU A 145 21.09 -3.63 4.57
C LEU A 145 21.82 -4.23 3.37
N THR A 146 21.10 -4.99 2.55
CA THR A 146 21.62 -5.71 1.37
C THR A 146 22.40 -4.80 0.42
N HIS A 147 21.89 -3.60 0.12
CA HIS A 147 22.56 -2.62 -0.74
C HIS A 147 23.00 -1.37 0.02
N GLY A 148 23.17 -1.48 1.34
CA GLY A 148 23.52 -0.36 2.20
C GLY A 148 22.45 0.73 2.21
N ALA A 149 22.86 1.99 2.29
CA ALA A 149 21.92 3.11 2.41
C ALA A 149 20.97 3.28 1.22
N LYS A 150 21.31 2.74 0.04
CA LYS A 150 20.47 2.82 -1.18
C LYS A 150 19.14 2.07 -1.04
N ASP A 151 19.06 1.09 -0.14
CA ASP A 151 17.81 0.40 0.16
C ASP A 151 16.76 1.35 0.76
N LEU A 152 17.16 2.54 1.25
CA LEU A 152 16.22 3.54 1.75
C LEU A 152 15.66 4.45 0.64
N ASP A 153 16.21 4.42 -0.57
CA ASP A 153 15.80 5.29 -1.68
C ASP A 153 14.48 4.84 -2.33
N MET A 154 14.01 3.62 -2.04
CA MET A 154 12.74 3.09 -2.54
C MET A 154 11.49 3.67 -1.84
N PHE A 155 11.68 4.33 -0.68
CA PHE A 155 10.58 4.85 0.12
C PHE A 155 10.29 6.31 -0.18
N TYR A 156 9.02 6.61 -0.45
CA TYR A 156 8.52 7.97 -0.68
C TYR A 156 7.62 8.37 0.48
N PHE A 157 8.05 9.33 1.29
CA PHE A 157 7.26 9.84 2.41
C PHE A 157 6.42 11.03 1.97
N VAL A 158 5.10 10.89 2.05
CA VAL A 158 4.12 11.85 1.48
C VAL A 158 3.03 12.20 2.49
N ASP A 159 2.51 13.43 2.39
CA ASP A 159 1.35 13.86 3.17
C ASP A 159 0.16 14.24 2.28
N ASP A 160 0.41 14.60 1.02
CA ASP A 160 -0.60 15.10 0.08
C ASP A 160 -0.94 14.08 -1.02
N VAL A 161 -2.20 14.06 -1.43
CA VAL A 161 -2.71 13.15 -2.47
C VAL A 161 -2.05 13.44 -3.82
N GLU A 162 -1.83 14.71 -4.14
CA GLU A 162 -1.23 15.13 -5.41
C GLU A 162 0.23 14.65 -5.52
N GLU A 163 0.96 14.58 -4.39
CA GLU A 163 2.32 14.06 -4.34
C GLU A 163 2.33 12.55 -4.69
N ILE A 164 1.38 11.78 -4.14
CA ILE A 164 1.18 10.35 -4.47
C ILE A 164 1.02 10.16 -5.98
N VAL A 165 0.07 10.89 -6.59
CA VAL A 165 -0.23 10.76 -8.02
C VAL A 165 0.99 11.07 -8.86
N LYS A 166 1.73 12.14 -8.55
CA LYS A 166 2.95 12.53 -9.28
C LYS A 166 4.04 11.46 -9.20
N ILE A 167 4.24 10.86 -8.02
CA ILE A 167 5.23 9.80 -7.84
C ILE A 167 4.87 8.60 -8.70
N ILE A 168 3.62 8.17 -8.69
CA ILE A 168 3.17 7.03 -9.48
C ILE A 168 3.36 7.33 -10.98
N GLU A 169 2.82 8.45 -11.49
CA GLU A 169 2.94 8.81 -12.91
C GLU A 169 4.39 8.93 -13.40
N LYS A 170 5.34 9.29 -12.52
CA LYS A 170 6.77 9.35 -12.86
C LYS A 170 7.42 7.96 -12.96
N ASN A 171 6.96 7.01 -12.15
CA ASN A 171 7.56 5.68 -12.06
C ASN A 171 6.84 4.62 -12.92
N THR A 172 5.62 4.88 -13.39
CA THR A 172 4.84 3.96 -14.25
C THR A 172 4.90 4.28 -15.74
N LYS A 173 5.43 5.44 -16.14
CA LYS A 173 5.71 5.75 -17.55
C LYS A 173 6.96 4.99 -18.00
N GLY A 174 6.79 3.72 -18.34
CA GLY A 174 7.73 2.84 -19.03
C GLY A 174 7.00 2.05 -20.10
#